data_AF-A0AAI9HSC5-F1
#
_entry.id   AF-A0AAI9HSC5-F1
#
_cell.length_a   1.000
_cell.length_b   1.000
_cell.length_c   1.000
_cell.angle_alpha   90.00
_cell.angle_beta   90.00
_cell.angle_gamma   90.00
#
_symmetry.space_group_name_H-M   'P 1'
#
loop_
_entity.id
_entity.type
_entity.pdbx_description
1 polymer ?
#
loop_
_entity_poly.entity_id
_entity_poly.type
_entity_poly.pdbx_seq_one_letter_code
_entity_poly.pdbx_strand_id
1 'polypeptide(L)'
;MTHSDINPEHITLAHLRAKNHDINNNAETLSLPAADLNFQIRDIKKWQTRILNMISAESAIIYSHLHNFDLENLLGTFSPDTGMNLFSLPHEKQIYEFLTSQMNTIYHSVNNINTLFNTEFDATAIPLLQGGLLHHQSYLDKAISNALPDIDKFKCDKRYWEEKLAVIIQSEEIIHQRGLQSLFGTTTLPTTEQLKNVEMSSSERFIMDELHRIISAVINTLTEGLSYVQLVETRTTLSQRIYDLSKLILNLKKDLKQLQDHMQEISSALTLLPKLREFNSRISAVLLFWLQSVRQYEPYFSQDVPLPGLDALILAQRRYFSVFIGMA
;
A
#
# COMPACT_ATOMS: atom_id res chain seq x y z
N MET A 1 8.30 23.26 8.40
CA MET A 1 9.29 23.36 7.31
C MET A 1 10.51 22.55 7.71
N THR A 2 10.59 21.29 7.30
CA THR A 2 11.82 20.51 7.41
C THR A 2 12.75 20.97 6.30
N HIS A 3 13.91 21.54 6.64
CA HIS A 3 14.99 21.74 5.68
C HIS A 3 15.36 20.36 5.13
N SER A 4 14.89 20.06 3.92
CA SER A 4 15.32 18.87 3.21
C SER A 4 16.72 19.14 2.67
N ASP A 5 17.67 18.24 2.89
CA ASP A 5 19.00 18.19 2.23
C ASP A 5 18.91 17.96 0.70
N ILE A 6 17.78 18.31 0.09
CA ILE A 6 17.54 18.21 -1.34
C ILE A 6 18.22 19.42 -1.97
N ASN A 7 19.43 19.23 -2.48
CA ASN A 7 20.05 20.21 -3.36
C ASN A 7 19.47 20.05 -4.79
N PRO A 8 18.69 21.03 -5.29
CA PRO A 8 18.05 20.94 -6.61
C PRO A 8 19.04 20.85 -7.77
N GLU A 9 20.28 21.30 -7.58
CA GLU A 9 21.35 21.23 -8.59
C GLU A 9 21.81 19.80 -8.91
N HIS A 10 21.60 18.85 -7.99
CA HIS A 10 21.94 17.44 -8.19
C HIS A 10 20.77 16.61 -8.75
N ILE A 11 19.60 17.22 -8.92
CA ILE A 11 18.43 16.54 -9.48
C ILE A 11 18.50 16.63 -11.00
N THR A 12 18.51 15.49 -11.67
CA THR A 12 18.46 15.41 -13.14
C THR A 12 17.10 14.89 -13.60
N LEU A 13 16.77 15.14 -14.85
CA LEU A 13 15.57 14.61 -15.49
C LEU A 13 15.59 13.07 -15.51
N ALA A 14 16.77 12.45 -15.66
CA ALA A 14 16.94 11.01 -15.55
C ALA A 14 16.61 10.49 -14.15
N HIS A 15 17.06 11.18 -13.09
CA HIS A 15 16.72 10.83 -11.71
C HIS A 15 15.21 10.89 -11.47
N LEU A 16 14.53 11.93 -11.97
CA LEU A 16 13.08 12.07 -11.85
C LEU A 16 12.33 10.97 -12.61
N ARG A 17 12.74 10.66 -13.85
CA ARG A 17 12.17 9.57 -14.65
C ARG A 17 12.33 8.21 -14.00
N ALA A 18 13.52 7.89 -13.49
CA ALA A 18 13.79 6.64 -12.79
C ALA A 18 12.90 6.48 -11.55
N LYS A 19 12.76 7.54 -10.73
CA LYS A 19 11.87 7.51 -9.56
C LYS A 19 10.40 7.34 -9.93
N ASN A 20 9.92 8.04 -10.96
CA ASN A 20 8.54 7.89 -11.43
C ASN A 20 8.26 6.46 -11.94
N HIS A 21 9.24 5.86 -12.63
CA HIS A 21 9.13 4.48 -13.09
C HIS A 21 9.09 3.47 -11.94
N ASP A 22 9.96 3.62 -10.93
CA ASP A 22 9.91 2.77 -9.72
C ASP A 22 8.57 2.88 -8.99
N ILE A 23 8.05 4.10 -8.83
CA ILE A 23 6.71 4.33 -8.25
C ILE A 23 5.63 3.62 -9.06
N ASN A 24 5.68 3.71 -10.40
CA ASN A 24 4.68 3.10 -11.26
C ASN A 24 4.69 1.57 -11.15
N ASN A 25 5.87 0.94 -11.19
CA ASN A 25 6.02 -0.51 -11.07
C ASN A 25 5.50 -1.03 -9.72
N ASN A 26 5.89 -0.39 -8.62
CA ASN A 26 5.46 -0.80 -7.27
C ASN A 26 3.95 -0.63 -7.06
N ALA A 27 3.31 0.28 -7.79
CA ALA A 27 1.88 0.52 -7.69
C ALA A 27 1.04 -0.37 -8.60
N GLU A 28 1.58 -0.83 -9.73
CA GLU A 28 0.87 -1.75 -10.64
C GLU A 28 0.65 -3.14 -10.03
N THR A 29 1.50 -3.53 -9.08
CA THR A 29 1.38 -4.79 -8.35
C THR A 29 0.37 -4.74 -7.20
N LEU A 30 -0.18 -3.57 -6.86
CA LEU A 30 -1.10 -3.42 -5.74
C LEU A 30 -2.53 -3.82 -6.11
N SER A 31 -3.16 -4.61 -5.25
CA SER A 31 -4.57 -4.96 -5.33
C SER A 31 -5.29 -4.52 -4.06
N LEU A 32 -5.55 -3.21 -3.95
CA LEU A 32 -6.12 -2.69 -2.72
C LEU A 32 -7.57 -3.15 -2.51
N PRO A 33 -7.98 -3.40 -1.26
CA PRO A 33 -9.31 -3.93 -0.94
C PRO A 33 -10.44 -2.93 -1.20
N ALA A 34 -10.13 -1.64 -1.39
CA ALA A 34 -11.10 -0.59 -1.61
C ALA A 34 -10.81 0.19 -2.92
N ALA A 35 -11.86 0.38 -3.72
CA ALA A 35 -11.76 0.99 -5.04
C ALA A 35 -11.35 2.47 -4.98
N ASP A 36 -11.78 3.19 -3.96
CA ASP A 36 -11.42 4.59 -3.71
C ASP A 36 -9.90 4.75 -3.46
N LEU A 37 -9.27 3.84 -2.72
CA LEU A 37 -7.83 3.86 -2.50
C LEU A 37 -7.05 3.62 -3.80
N ASN A 38 -7.52 2.68 -4.63
CA ASN A 38 -6.96 2.44 -5.96
C ASN A 38 -7.08 3.69 -6.85
N PHE A 39 -8.23 4.39 -6.80
CA PHE A 39 -8.43 5.64 -7.54
C PHE A 39 -7.51 6.75 -7.05
N GLN A 40 -7.35 6.93 -5.74
CA GLN A 40 -6.44 7.92 -5.17
C GLN A 40 -4.98 7.70 -5.61
N ILE A 41 -4.48 6.45 -5.55
CA ILE A 41 -3.12 6.13 -6.05
C ILE A 41 -3.00 6.44 -7.54
N ARG A 42 -3.98 6.02 -8.35
CA ARG A 42 -3.97 6.25 -9.79
C ARG A 42 -3.94 7.75 -10.11
N ASP A 43 -4.73 8.55 -9.43
CA ASP A 43 -4.85 9.98 -9.70
C ASP A 43 -3.56 10.73 -9.32
N ILE A 44 -2.94 10.36 -8.19
CA ILE A 44 -1.60 10.85 -7.79
C ILE A 44 -0.56 10.50 -8.87
N LYS A 45 -0.50 9.23 -9.32
CA LYS A 45 0.45 8.78 -10.37
C LYS A 45 0.24 9.51 -11.68
N LYS A 46 -1.02 9.71 -12.07
CA LYS A 46 -1.40 10.42 -13.30
C LYS A 46 -0.90 11.86 -13.26
N TRP A 47 -1.09 12.54 -12.13
CA TRP A 47 -0.55 13.87 -11.91
C TRP A 47 0.98 13.89 -11.95
N GLN A 48 1.67 12.97 -11.24
CA GLN A 48 3.13 12.86 -11.22
C GLN A 48 3.74 12.65 -12.61
N THR A 49 3.12 11.79 -13.42
CA THR A 49 3.54 11.55 -14.80
C THR A 49 3.32 12.77 -15.68
N ARG A 50 2.18 13.45 -15.52
CA ARG A 50 1.85 14.65 -16.28
C ARG A 50 2.84 15.79 -15.98
N ILE A 51 3.10 16.09 -14.70
CA ILE A 51 4.03 17.16 -14.33
C ILE A 51 5.46 16.85 -14.77
N LEU A 52 5.90 15.58 -14.71
CA LEU A 52 7.20 15.17 -15.21
C LEU A 52 7.35 15.41 -16.72
N ASN A 53 6.32 15.10 -17.50
CA ASN A 53 6.33 15.35 -18.95
C ASN A 53 6.39 16.84 -19.26
N MET A 54 5.70 17.68 -18.48
CA MET A 54 5.78 19.13 -18.61
C MET A 54 7.18 19.66 -18.26
N ILE A 55 7.78 19.21 -17.16
CA ILE A 55 9.16 19.57 -16.79
C ILE A 55 10.13 19.17 -17.90
N SER A 56 9.95 17.98 -18.48
CA SER A 56 10.75 17.51 -19.60
C SER A 56 10.62 18.41 -20.83
N ALA A 57 9.42 18.87 -21.16
CA ALA A 57 9.18 19.74 -22.30
C ALA A 57 9.75 21.15 -22.08
N GLU A 58 9.45 21.76 -20.93
CA GLU A 58 9.89 23.12 -20.60
C GLU A 58 11.41 23.20 -20.40
N SER A 59 12.04 22.19 -19.78
CA SER A 59 13.51 22.14 -19.69
C SER A 59 14.21 22.10 -21.06
N ALA A 60 13.62 21.41 -22.05
CA ALA A 60 14.17 21.38 -23.40
C ALA A 60 14.03 22.74 -24.11
N ILE A 61 12.91 23.44 -23.89
CA ILE A 61 12.68 24.81 -24.38
C ILE A 61 13.69 25.76 -23.74
N ILE A 62 13.82 25.74 -22.41
CA ILE A 62 14.75 26.62 -21.69
C ILE A 62 16.19 26.38 -22.13
N TYR A 63 16.60 25.11 -22.22
CA TYR A 63 17.95 24.75 -22.65
C TYR A 63 18.25 25.23 -24.09
N SER A 64 17.31 25.09 -25.03
CA SER A 64 17.55 25.53 -26.41
C SER A 64 17.76 27.05 -26.50
N HIS A 65 16.97 27.84 -25.76
CA HIS A 65 17.17 29.29 -25.69
C HIS A 65 18.49 29.64 -25.00
N LEU A 66 18.84 28.97 -23.90
CA LEU A 66 20.11 29.16 -23.20
C LEU A 66 21.34 28.79 -24.05
N HIS A 67 21.23 27.75 -24.88
CA HIS A 67 22.32 27.28 -25.74
C HIS A 67 22.50 28.16 -26.98
N ASN A 68 21.42 28.77 -27.48
CA ASN A 68 21.44 29.65 -28.64
C ASN A 68 21.96 31.07 -28.32
N PHE A 69 22.23 31.40 -27.05
CA PHE A 69 22.96 32.64 -26.73
C PHE A 69 24.42 32.52 -27.18
N ASP A 70 24.74 33.22 -28.26
CA ASP A 70 26.12 33.48 -28.67
C ASP A 70 26.70 34.63 -27.83
N LEU A 71 26.95 34.35 -26.54
CA LEU A 71 27.38 35.35 -25.57
C LEU A 71 28.70 36.04 -25.98
N GLU A 72 29.61 35.32 -26.66
CA GLU A 72 30.91 35.86 -27.09
C GLU A 72 30.73 36.93 -28.17
N ASN A 73 29.89 36.68 -29.19
CA ASN A 73 29.63 37.66 -30.24
C ASN A 73 28.64 38.77 -29.80
N LEU A 74 27.66 38.44 -28.97
CA LEU A 74 26.64 39.38 -28.51
C LEU A 74 27.16 40.34 -27.44
N LEU A 75 28.08 39.90 -26.56
CA LEU A 75 28.61 40.76 -25.50
C LEU A 75 29.96 41.39 -25.85
N GLY A 76 30.75 40.77 -26.73
CA GLY A 76 32.00 41.34 -27.25
C GLY A 76 31.82 42.54 -28.18
N THR A 77 30.58 42.82 -28.60
CA THR A 77 30.21 44.01 -29.38
C THR A 77 29.89 45.24 -28.54
N PHE A 78 29.75 45.11 -27.21
CA PHE A 78 29.66 46.26 -26.32
C PHE A 78 31.04 46.87 -26.10
N SER A 79 31.20 48.16 -26.41
CA SER A 79 32.46 48.87 -26.18
C SER A 79 32.72 49.05 -24.68
N PRO A 80 33.94 48.81 -24.16
CA PRO A 80 34.27 49.06 -22.76
C PRO A 80 34.26 50.56 -22.39
N ASP A 81 34.16 51.48 -23.36
CA ASP A 81 34.31 52.92 -23.16
C ASP A 81 32.99 53.72 -23.05
N THR A 82 31.82 53.10 -23.10
CA THR A 82 30.52 53.81 -22.96
C THR A 82 30.11 54.04 -21.51
N GLY A 83 31.00 54.67 -20.74
CA GLY A 83 30.67 55.20 -19.42
C GLY A 83 29.78 56.45 -19.44
N MET A 84 29.50 57.06 -20.60
CA MET A 84 28.96 58.44 -20.68
C MET A 84 28.19 58.79 -21.98
N ASN A 85 27.60 57.84 -22.73
CA ASN A 85 26.72 58.20 -23.85
C ASN A 85 25.26 57.82 -23.55
N LEU A 86 24.41 58.84 -23.38
CA LEU A 86 22.96 58.75 -23.17
C LEU A 86 22.17 58.22 -24.39
N PHE A 87 22.85 57.73 -25.43
CA PHE A 87 22.22 57.16 -26.61
C PHE A 87 22.91 55.83 -26.94
N SER A 88 22.23 54.72 -26.66
CA SER A 88 22.65 53.40 -27.15
C SER A 88 22.71 53.43 -28.66
N LEU A 89 23.79 52.91 -29.23
CA LEU A 89 23.92 52.79 -30.67
C LEU A 89 22.81 51.85 -31.20
N PRO A 90 22.28 52.03 -32.43
CA PRO A 90 21.17 51.21 -32.95
C PRO A 90 21.40 49.69 -32.89
N HIS A 91 22.66 49.25 -32.95
CA HIS A 91 23.03 47.84 -32.81
C HIS A 91 22.99 47.34 -31.36
N GLU A 92 23.40 48.16 -30.38
CA GLU A 92 23.30 47.84 -28.95
C GLU A 92 21.84 47.69 -28.52
N LYS A 93 20.96 48.55 -29.06
CA LYS A 93 19.51 48.44 -28.85
C LYS A 93 18.95 47.11 -29.39
N GLN A 94 19.36 46.69 -30.58
CA GLN A 94 18.94 45.40 -31.16
C GLN A 94 19.44 44.21 -30.35
N ILE A 95 20.66 44.25 -29.84
CA ILE A 95 21.22 43.21 -28.96
C ILE A 95 20.43 43.15 -27.65
N TYR A 96 20.14 44.30 -27.04
CA TYR A 96 19.33 44.37 -25.82
C TYR A 96 17.90 43.84 -26.02
N GLU A 97 17.24 44.21 -27.12
CA GLU A 97 15.92 43.71 -27.49
C GLU A 97 15.94 42.18 -27.70
N PHE A 98 16.98 41.65 -28.33
CA PHE A 98 17.18 40.21 -28.50
C PHE A 98 17.36 39.49 -27.15
N LEU A 99 18.30 39.96 -26.31
CA LEU A 99 18.56 39.37 -24.99
C LEU A 99 17.30 39.40 -24.10
N THR A 100 16.62 40.54 -24.07
CA THR A 100 15.35 40.73 -23.35
C THR A 100 14.27 39.78 -23.84
N SER A 101 14.15 39.59 -25.16
CA SER A 101 13.21 38.64 -25.76
C SER A 101 13.49 37.20 -25.31
N GLN A 102 14.75 36.76 -25.38
CA GLN A 102 15.14 35.41 -24.95
C GLN A 102 14.93 35.19 -23.43
N MET A 103 15.31 36.15 -22.60
CA MET A 103 15.08 36.11 -21.15
C MET A 103 13.59 36.07 -20.82
N ASN A 104 12.77 36.84 -21.52
CA ASN A 104 11.30 36.80 -21.38
C ASN A 104 10.74 35.42 -21.72
N THR A 105 11.21 34.77 -22.79
CA THR A 105 10.76 33.41 -23.13
C THR A 105 11.10 32.40 -22.04
N ILE A 106 12.31 32.45 -21.48
CA ILE A 106 12.73 31.59 -20.36
C ILE A 106 11.87 31.88 -19.12
N TYR A 107 11.67 33.16 -18.80
CA TYR A 107 10.83 33.59 -17.68
C TYR A 107 9.38 33.12 -17.83
N HIS A 108 8.80 33.21 -19.04
CA HIS A 108 7.46 32.73 -19.33
C HIS A 108 7.34 31.21 -19.23
N SER A 109 8.31 30.45 -19.75
CA SER A 109 8.35 28.98 -19.64
C SER A 109 8.36 28.52 -18.17
N VAL A 110 9.21 29.12 -17.34
CA VAL A 110 9.28 28.79 -15.91
C VAL A 110 8.01 29.20 -15.16
N ASN A 111 7.40 30.34 -15.48
CA ASN A 111 6.15 30.75 -14.83
C ASN A 111 4.95 29.92 -15.28
N ASN A 112 4.91 29.48 -16.54
CA ASN A 112 3.86 28.60 -17.06
C ASN A 112 3.81 27.29 -16.26
N ILE A 113 4.96 26.61 -16.13
CA ILE A 113 5.02 25.34 -15.40
C ILE A 113 4.75 25.50 -13.90
N ASN A 114 5.21 26.58 -13.29
CA ASN A 114 4.92 26.87 -11.88
C ASN A 114 3.44 27.16 -11.66
N THR A 115 2.78 27.88 -12.58
CA THR A 115 1.34 28.14 -12.50
C THR A 115 0.55 26.84 -12.61
N LEU A 116 0.87 26.01 -13.61
CA LEU A 116 0.25 24.70 -13.78
C LEU A 116 0.43 23.81 -12.55
N PHE A 117 1.66 23.75 -12.01
CA PHE A 117 1.96 23.03 -10.78
C PHE A 117 1.07 23.52 -9.63
N ASN A 118 1.01 24.82 -9.37
CA ASN A 118 0.22 25.38 -8.27
C ASN A 118 -1.29 25.19 -8.46
N THR A 119 -1.78 25.13 -9.70
CA THR A 119 -3.21 24.89 -9.97
C THR A 119 -3.61 23.42 -9.84
N GLU A 120 -2.72 22.48 -10.16
CA GLU A 120 -3.03 21.05 -10.20
C GLU A 120 -2.52 20.29 -8.97
N PHE A 121 -1.54 20.83 -8.24
CA PHE A 121 -0.95 20.17 -7.08
C PHE A 121 -1.90 20.17 -5.88
N ASP A 122 -2.40 18.99 -5.54
CA ASP A 122 -3.15 18.76 -4.31
C ASP A 122 -2.23 18.25 -3.20
N ALA A 123 -1.85 19.14 -2.29
CA ALA A 123 -1.04 18.81 -1.11
C ALA A 123 -1.76 17.85 -0.15
N THR A 124 -3.09 17.70 -0.26
CA THR A 124 -3.91 16.86 0.62
C THR A 124 -4.06 15.42 0.11
N ALA A 125 -3.83 15.16 -1.18
CA ALA A 125 -4.05 13.85 -1.79
C ALA A 125 -3.28 12.71 -1.09
N ILE A 126 -1.98 12.88 -0.83
CA ILE A 126 -1.16 11.87 -0.13
C ILE A 126 -1.56 11.73 1.36
N PRO A 127 -1.75 12.81 2.14
CA PRO A 127 -2.32 12.70 3.49
C PRO A 127 -3.68 11.98 3.56
N LEU A 128 -4.59 12.26 2.62
CA LEU A 128 -5.90 11.61 2.54
C LEU A 128 -5.75 10.11 2.27
N LEU A 129 -4.91 9.74 1.31
CA LEU A 129 -4.58 8.34 1.04
C LEU A 129 -3.98 7.65 2.27
N GLN A 130 -3.06 8.31 2.98
CA GLN A 130 -2.49 7.77 4.22
C GLN A 130 -3.58 7.53 5.28
N GLY A 131 -4.47 8.50 5.49
CA GLY A 131 -5.59 8.35 6.43
C GLY A 131 -6.48 7.17 6.07
N GLY A 132 -6.84 7.03 4.79
CA GLY A 132 -7.62 5.91 4.28
C GLY A 132 -6.93 4.56 4.48
N LEU A 133 -5.63 4.46 4.18
CA LEU A 133 -4.85 3.23 4.36
C LEU A 133 -4.75 2.84 5.84
N LEU A 134 -4.45 3.79 6.73
CA LEU A 134 -4.35 3.53 8.17
C LEU A 134 -5.70 3.15 8.79
N HIS A 135 -6.79 3.74 8.31
CA HIS A 135 -8.14 3.36 8.73
C HIS A 135 -8.44 1.90 8.39
N HIS A 136 -8.17 1.49 7.14
CA HIS A 136 -8.36 0.10 6.72
C HIS A 136 -7.43 -0.87 7.44
N GLN A 137 -6.17 -0.49 7.68
CA GLN A 137 -5.23 -1.28 8.46
C GLN A 137 -5.80 -1.56 9.86
N SER A 138 -6.24 -0.52 10.57
CA SER A 138 -6.82 -0.66 11.91
C SER A 138 -8.08 -1.53 11.92
N TYR A 139 -8.95 -1.39 10.91
CA TYR A 139 -10.12 -2.25 10.76
C TYR A 139 -9.74 -3.73 10.57
N LEU A 140 -8.78 -4.01 9.67
CA LEU A 140 -8.32 -5.37 9.40
C LEU A 140 -7.63 -5.99 10.62
N ASP A 141 -6.79 -5.23 11.33
CA ASP A 141 -6.13 -5.68 12.57
C ASP A 141 -7.16 -6.13 13.60
N LYS A 142 -8.21 -5.32 13.81
CA LYS A 142 -9.29 -5.67 14.73
C LYS A 142 -10.05 -6.91 14.28
N ALA A 143 -10.36 -7.03 12.99
CA ALA A 143 -11.06 -8.19 12.45
C ALA A 143 -10.24 -9.49 12.61
N ILE A 144 -8.94 -9.44 12.31
CA ILE A 144 -8.01 -10.56 12.48
C ILE A 144 -7.88 -10.95 13.96
N SER A 145 -7.68 -9.97 14.84
CA SER A 145 -7.54 -10.19 16.28
C SER A 145 -8.79 -10.82 16.90
N ASN A 146 -9.98 -10.54 16.36
CA ASN A 146 -11.23 -11.13 16.82
C ASN A 146 -11.45 -12.55 16.24
N ALA A 147 -11.05 -12.81 15.01
CA ALA A 147 -11.27 -14.10 14.35
C ALA A 147 -10.40 -15.23 14.91
N LEU A 148 -9.18 -14.92 15.36
CA LEU A 148 -8.22 -15.92 15.85
C LEU A 148 -8.75 -16.70 17.09
N PRO A 149 -9.22 -16.04 18.17
CA PRO A 149 -9.80 -16.73 19.31
C PRO A 149 -10.99 -17.62 18.96
N ASP A 150 -11.86 -17.16 18.04
CA ASP A 150 -13.03 -17.93 17.62
C ASP A 150 -12.63 -19.23 16.91
N ILE A 151 -11.65 -19.16 16.01
CA ILE A 151 -11.10 -20.34 15.33
C ILE A 151 -10.52 -21.33 16.35
N ASP A 152 -9.77 -20.85 17.33
CA ASP A 152 -9.15 -21.72 18.33
C ASP A 152 -10.20 -22.33 19.27
N LYS A 153 -11.22 -21.56 19.66
CA LYS A 153 -12.39 -22.09 20.39
C LYS A 153 -13.08 -23.22 19.61
N PHE A 154 -13.38 -23.01 18.32
CA PHE A 154 -14.03 -24.06 17.52
C PHE A 154 -13.15 -25.29 17.32
N LYS A 155 -11.82 -25.15 17.25
CA LYS A 155 -10.90 -26.30 17.24
C LYS A 155 -10.95 -27.08 18.55
N CYS A 156 -10.95 -26.39 19.69
CA CYS A 156 -11.07 -27.03 20.99
C CYS A 156 -12.41 -27.76 21.12
N ASP A 157 -13.51 -27.12 20.74
CA ASP A 157 -14.84 -27.72 20.73
C ASP A 157 -14.88 -28.96 19.82
N LYS A 158 -14.31 -28.87 18.60
CA LYS A 158 -14.24 -29.99 17.67
C LYS A 158 -13.48 -31.16 18.28
N ARG A 159 -12.29 -30.92 18.84
CA ARG A 159 -11.46 -31.95 19.46
C ARG A 159 -12.19 -32.63 20.62
N TYR A 160 -12.88 -31.86 21.45
CA TYR A 160 -13.70 -32.39 22.54
C TYR A 160 -14.75 -33.37 22.00
N TRP A 161 -15.46 -33.03 20.92
CA TRP A 161 -16.46 -33.93 20.33
C TRP A 161 -15.83 -35.14 19.64
N GLU A 162 -14.66 -35.00 19.01
CA GLU A 162 -13.92 -36.12 18.43
C GLU A 162 -13.50 -37.14 19.51
N GLU A 163 -13.04 -36.66 20.67
CA GLU A 163 -12.71 -37.52 21.82
C GLU A 163 -13.96 -38.26 22.34
N LYS A 164 -15.13 -37.61 22.40
CA LYS A 164 -16.39 -38.26 22.78
C LYS A 164 -16.89 -39.26 21.73
N LEU A 165 -16.75 -38.96 20.44
CA LEU A 165 -17.11 -39.89 19.36
C LEU A 165 -16.22 -41.15 19.39
N ALA A 166 -14.93 -41.02 19.71
CA ALA A 166 -14.04 -42.16 19.85
C ALA A 166 -14.48 -43.13 20.94
N VAL A 167 -14.95 -42.61 22.09
CA VAL A 167 -15.52 -43.43 23.17
C VAL A 167 -16.76 -44.20 22.69
N ILE A 168 -17.64 -43.56 21.93
CA ILE A 168 -18.83 -44.22 21.35
C ILE A 168 -18.43 -45.37 20.43
N ILE A 169 -17.49 -45.15 19.52
CA ILE A 169 -17.02 -46.18 18.56
C ILE A 169 -16.38 -47.36 19.31
N GLN A 170 -15.52 -47.08 20.29
CA GLN A 170 -14.90 -48.13 21.11
C GLN A 170 -15.94 -48.90 21.92
N SER A 171 -16.99 -48.23 22.40
CA SER A 171 -18.08 -48.88 23.11
C SER A 171 -18.91 -49.79 22.21
N GLU A 172 -19.22 -49.36 20.99
CA GLU A 172 -19.87 -50.19 19.97
C GLU A 172 -19.06 -51.46 19.68
N GLU A 173 -17.74 -51.32 19.60
CA GLU A 173 -16.82 -52.46 19.41
C GLU A 173 -16.85 -53.42 20.61
N ILE A 174 -16.81 -52.93 21.85
CA ILE A 174 -16.91 -53.76 23.06
C ILE A 174 -18.25 -54.49 23.10
N ILE A 175 -19.36 -53.78 22.85
CA ILE A 175 -20.71 -54.36 22.81
C ILE A 175 -20.76 -55.53 21.83
N HIS A 176 -20.17 -55.36 20.64
CA HIS A 176 -20.12 -56.38 19.60
C HIS A 176 -19.21 -57.55 19.98
N GLN A 177 -17.96 -57.30 20.37
CA GLN A 177 -16.96 -58.33 20.70
C GLN A 177 -17.36 -59.18 21.90
N ARG A 178 -18.00 -58.58 22.91
CA ARG A 178 -18.45 -59.27 24.13
C ARG A 178 -19.85 -59.87 24.00
N GLY A 179 -20.53 -59.69 22.87
CA GLY A 179 -21.88 -60.20 22.64
C GLY A 179 -22.91 -59.67 23.64
N LEU A 180 -22.78 -58.41 24.08
CA LEU A 180 -23.62 -57.87 25.16
C LEU A 180 -25.11 -57.85 24.81
N GLN A 181 -25.46 -57.71 23.53
CA GLN A 181 -26.84 -57.81 23.05
C GLN A 181 -27.47 -59.19 23.27
N SER A 182 -26.66 -60.26 23.22
CA SER A 182 -27.13 -61.61 23.52
C SER A 182 -27.31 -61.85 25.01
N LEU A 183 -26.52 -61.16 25.85
CA LEU A 183 -26.54 -61.31 27.31
C LEU A 183 -27.66 -60.48 27.98
N PHE A 184 -27.91 -59.27 27.47
CA PHE A 184 -28.78 -58.29 28.13
C PHE A 184 -29.98 -57.84 27.27
N GLY A 185 -30.16 -58.44 26.09
CA GLY A 185 -31.22 -58.11 25.15
C GLY A 185 -30.77 -57.15 24.05
N THR A 186 -31.57 -57.08 22.98
CA THR A 186 -31.20 -56.40 21.73
C THR A 186 -31.65 -54.93 21.65
N THR A 187 -32.37 -54.44 22.66
CA THR A 187 -33.02 -53.12 22.64
C THR A 187 -32.39 -52.13 23.61
N THR A 188 -32.01 -52.57 24.80
CA THR A 188 -31.49 -51.74 25.90
C THR A 188 -30.00 -51.97 26.13
N LEU A 189 -29.25 -50.88 26.37
CA LEU A 189 -27.87 -50.94 26.82
C LEU A 189 -27.81 -51.48 28.26
N PRO A 190 -26.81 -52.31 28.60
CA PRO A 190 -26.62 -52.79 29.96
C PRO A 190 -26.24 -51.64 30.89
N THR A 191 -26.91 -51.55 32.04
CA THR A 191 -26.61 -50.57 33.09
C THR A 191 -25.23 -50.80 33.71
N THR A 192 -24.66 -49.75 34.32
CA THR A 192 -23.38 -49.84 35.06
C THR A 192 -23.36 -50.97 36.09
N GLU A 193 -24.49 -51.27 36.74
CA GLU A 193 -24.57 -52.38 37.69
C GLU A 193 -24.57 -53.76 37.02
N GLN A 194 -25.26 -53.92 35.89
CA GLN A 194 -25.24 -55.16 35.12
C GLN A 194 -23.83 -55.46 34.58
N LEU A 195 -23.08 -54.42 34.21
CA LEU A 195 -21.70 -54.53 33.73
C LEU A 195 -20.69 -54.97 34.81
N LYS A 196 -20.99 -54.84 36.10
CA LYS A 196 -20.10 -55.34 37.18
C LYS A 196 -19.91 -56.85 37.13
N ASN A 197 -20.92 -57.57 36.65
CA ASN A 197 -20.93 -59.03 36.56
C ASN A 197 -20.31 -59.57 35.26
N VAL A 198 -19.85 -58.67 34.38
CA VAL A 198 -19.15 -59.04 33.13
C VAL A 198 -17.65 -58.90 33.35
N GLU A 199 -16.89 -59.92 32.96
CA GLU A 199 -15.43 -59.89 32.99
C GLU A 199 -14.90 -58.93 31.91
N MET A 200 -14.49 -57.74 32.34
CA MET A 200 -13.96 -56.67 31.50
C MET A 200 -12.63 -56.18 32.06
N SER A 201 -11.73 -55.77 31.17
CA SER A 201 -10.53 -55.02 31.55
C SER A 201 -10.91 -53.66 32.15
N SER A 202 -9.98 -53.06 32.89
CA SER A 202 -10.17 -51.73 33.48
C SER A 202 -10.44 -50.65 32.42
N SER A 203 -9.81 -50.75 31.25
CA SER A 203 -10.05 -49.84 30.12
C SER A 203 -11.42 -50.00 29.51
N GLU A 204 -11.88 -51.23 29.27
CA GLU A 204 -13.23 -51.48 28.72
C GLU A 204 -14.30 -50.95 29.68
N ARG A 205 -14.13 -51.17 30.99
CA ARG A 205 -15.07 -50.67 32.01
C ARG A 205 -15.13 -49.15 32.02
N PHE A 206 -13.99 -48.48 31.95
CA PHE A 206 -13.93 -47.01 31.86
C PHE A 206 -14.65 -46.48 30.60
N ILE A 207 -14.43 -47.10 29.44
CA ILE A 207 -15.07 -46.73 28.17
C ILE A 207 -16.60 -46.87 28.27
N MET A 208 -17.08 -47.98 28.80
CA MET A 208 -18.52 -48.23 28.96
C MET A 208 -19.19 -47.30 29.99
N ASP A 209 -18.49 -46.91 31.06
CA ASP A 209 -18.98 -45.92 32.02
C ASP A 209 -19.08 -44.53 31.40
N GLU A 210 -18.07 -44.14 30.62
CA GLU A 210 -18.04 -42.86 29.92
C GLU A 210 -19.09 -42.77 28.80
N LEU A 211 -19.41 -43.89 28.13
CA LEU A 211 -20.50 -43.99 27.16
C LEU A 211 -21.83 -43.51 27.73
N HIS A 212 -22.20 -44.01 28.91
CA HIS A 212 -23.46 -43.66 29.56
C HIS A 212 -23.54 -42.15 29.82
N ARG A 213 -22.45 -41.54 30.29
CA ARG A 213 -22.37 -40.09 30.51
C ARG A 213 -22.55 -39.30 29.22
N ILE A 214 -21.91 -39.74 28.13
CA ILE A 214 -21.98 -39.06 26.84
C ILE A 214 -23.41 -39.08 26.29
N ILE A 215 -24.05 -40.26 26.25
CA ILE A 215 -25.42 -40.40 25.72
C ILE A 215 -26.40 -39.58 26.56
N SER A 216 -26.30 -39.65 27.89
CA SER A 216 -27.15 -38.83 28.79
C SER A 216 -26.98 -37.34 28.54
N ALA A 217 -25.75 -36.86 28.32
CA ALA A 217 -25.47 -35.45 28.05
C ALA A 217 -25.95 -34.97 26.67
N VAL A 218 -26.03 -35.85 25.68
CA VAL A 218 -26.43 -35.49 24.30
C VAL A 218 -27.95 -35.62 24.09
N ILE A 219 -28.57 -36.68 24.58
CA ILE A 219 -29.98 -37.00 24.30
C ILE A 219 -30.94 -36.43 25.37
N ASN A 220 -30.43 -35.96 26.52
CA ASN A 220 -31.21 -35.25 27.53
C ASN A 220 -32.48 -36.01 27.99
N THR A 221 -32.44 -37.35 28.03
CA THR A 221 -33.58 -38.18 28.44
C THR A 221 -33.53 -38.59 29.91
N LEU A 222 -34.70 -38.52 30.56
CA LEU A 222 -34.97 -38.78 31.98
C LEU A 222 -35.51 -40.21 32.27
N THR A 223 -35.47 -41.15 31.32
CA THR A 223 -36.18 -42.45 31.44
C THR A 223 -35.27 -43.67 31.63
N GLU A 224 -35.88 -44.76 32.13
CA GLU A 224 -35.35 -45.96 32.82
C GLU A 224 -34.23 -46.80 32.15
N GLY A 225 -33.61 -46.32 31.07
CA GLY A 225 -32.46 -46.98 30.46
C GLY A 225 -32.13 -46.44 29.08
N LEU A 226 -30.85 -46.45 28.72
CA LEU A 226 -30.38 -46.05 27.39
C LEU A 226 -30.59 -47.19 26.39
N SER A 227 -30.97 -46.90 25.15
CA SER A 227 -31.17 -47.90 24.09
C SER A 227 -30.03 -47.94 23.07
N TYR A 228 -29.89 -49.06 22.35
CA TYR A 228 -28.93 -49.13 21.22
C TYR A 228 -29.32 -48.17 20.08
N VAL A 229 -30.59 -47.80 19.95
CA VAL A 229 -31.03 -46.78 18.99
C VAL A 229 -30.47 -45.41 19.40
N GLN A 230 -30.58 -45.05 20.69
CA GLN A 230 -30.02 -43.82 21.24
C GLN A 230 -28.50 -43.74 21.10
N LEU A 231 -27.79 -44.87 21.18
CA LEU A 231 -26.36 -44.95 20.87
C LEU A 231 -26.06 -44.51 19.43
N VAL A 232 -26.77 -45.09 18.46
CA VAL A 232 -26.60 -44.77 17.03
C VAL A 232 -27.00 -43.32 16.73
N GLU A 233 -28.09 -42.83 17.34
CA GLU A 233 -28.51 -41.43 17.24
C GLU A 233 -27.43 -40.50 17.79
N THR A 234 -26.92 -40.77 19.00
CA THR A 234 -25.83 -39.99 19.61
C THR A 234 -24.61 -39.95 18.70
N ARG A 235 -24.18 -41.11 18.17
CA ARG A 235 -23.05 -41.20 17.23
C ARG A 235 -23.27 -40.31 16.01
N THR A 236 -24.46 -40.39 15.42
CA THR A 236 -24.83 -39.62 14.23
C THR A 236 -24.84 -38.12 14.52
N THR A 237 -25.42 -37.69 15.64
CA THR A 237 -25.44 -36.29 16.09
C THR A 237 -24.02 -35.75 16.32
N LEU A 238 -23.16 -36.51 17.01
CA LEU A 238 -21.77 -36.08 17.23
C LEU A 238 -20.98 -36.00 15.92
N SER A 239 -21.17 -36.97 15.02
CA SER A 239 -20.51 -37.00 13.71
C SER A 239 -20.91 -35.78 12.87
N GLN A 240 -22.21 -35.46 12.84
CA GLN A 240 -22.71 -34.26 12.16
C GLN A 240 -22.14 -32.98 12.78
N ARG A 241 -22.10 -32.87 14.11
CA ARG A 241 -21.54 -31.71 14.80
C ARG A 241 -20.05 -31.50 14.49
N ILE A 242 -19.26 -32.58 14.47
CA ILE A 242 -17.84 -32.52 14.10
C ILE A 242 -17.67 -32.08 12.65
N TYR A 243 -18.52 -32.57 11.75
CA TYR A 243 -18.54 -32.16 10.34
C TYR A 243 -18.85 -30.67 10.21
N ASP A 244 -19.89 -30.18 10.88
CA ASP A 244 -20.29 -28.77 10.85
C ASP A 244 -19.19 -27.85 11.42
N LEU A 245 -18.57 -28.24 12.54
CA LEU A 245 -17.43 -27.51 13.10
C LEU A 245 -16.22 -27.53 12.14
N SER A 246 -15.96 -28.64 11.47
CA SER A 246 -14.88 -28.73 10.48
C SER A 246 -15.10 -27.77 9.31
N LYS A 247 -16.33 -27.71 8.80
CA LYS A 247 -16.72 -26.78 7.73
C LYS A 247 -16.60 -25.32 8.18
N LEU A 248 -17.06 -25.01 9.40
CA LEU A 248 -16.97 -23.67 9.98
C LEU A 248 -15.51 -23.21 10.13
N ILE A 249 -14.66 -24.05 10.71
CA ILE A 249 -13.22 -23.76 10.86
C ILE A 249 -12.55 -23.52 9.50
N LEU A 250 -12.90 -24.32 8.49
CA LEU A 250 -12.35 -24.17 7.14
C LEU A 250 -12.74 -22.84 6.52
N ASN A 251 -14.01 -22.46 6.62
CA ASN A 251 -14.50 -21.17 6.12
C ASN A 251 -13.84 -19.99 6.84
N LEU A 252 -13.79 -20.02 8.18
CA LEU A 252 -13.14 -18.97 8.97
C LEU A 252 -11.64 -18.83 8.64
N LYS A 253 -10.94 -19.94 8.39
CA LYS A 253 -9.55 -19.91 7.93
C LYS A 253 -9.40 -19.26 6.55
N LYS A 254 -10.33 -19.53 5.64
CA LYS A 254 -10.35 -18.90 4.31
C LYS A 254 -10.56 -17.39 4.44
N ASP A 255 -11.52 -16.97 5.25
CA ASP A 255 -11.82 -15.56 5.48
C ASP A 255 -10.64 -14.85 6.16
N LEU A 256 -10.04 -15.49 7.18
CA LEU A 256 -8.82 -14.99 7.83
C LEU A 256 -7.68 -14.80 6.83
N LYS A 257 -7.47 -15.76 5.92
CA LYS A 257 -6.44 -15.67 4.90
C LYS A 257 -6.69 -14.48 3.97
N GLN A 258 -7.94 -14.26 3.55
CA GLN A 258 -8.30 -13.11 2.74
C GLN A 258 -8.04 -11.78 3.47
N LEU A 259 -8.38 -11.69 4.77
CA LEU A 259 -8.10 -10.50 5.58
C LEU A 259 -6.59 -10.23 5.70
N GLN A 260 -5.79 -11.29 5.88
CA GLN A 260 -4.32 -11.19 5.93
C GLN A 260 -3.72 -10.75 4.58
N ASP A 261 -4.26 -11.25 3.48
CA ASP A 261 -3.82 -10.85 2.14
C ASP A 261 -4.15 -9.36 1.90
N HIS A 262 -5.35 -8.90 2.27
CA HIS A 262 -5.69 -7.47 2.23
C HIS A 262 -4.78 -6.62 3.13
N MET A 263 -4.40 -7.13 4.31
CA MET A 263 -3.48 -6.44 5.22
C MET A 263 -2.10 -6.25 4.59
N GLN A 264 -1.62 -7.27 3.86
CA GLN A 264 -0.35 -7.21 3.15
C GLN A 264 -0.38 -6.18 2.01
N GLU A 265 -1.49 -6.09 1.28
CA GLU A 265 -1.71 -5.09 0.23
C GLU A 265 -1.70 -3.67 0.81
N ILE A 266 -2.42 -3.43 1.91
CA ILE A 266 -2.42 -2.13 2.60
C ILE A 266 -1.02 -1.77 3.11
N SER A 267 -0.31 -2.73 3.69
CA SER A 267 1.07 -2.53 4.16
C SER A 267 2.00 -2.16 3.00
N SER A 268 1.85 -2.84 1.86
CA SER A 268 2.63 -2.55 0.65
C SER A 268 2.34 -1.14 0.13
N ALA A 269 1.07 -0.71 0.10
CA ALA A 269 0.71 0.67 -0.26
C ALA A 269 1.21 1.72 0.74
N LEU A 270 1.28 1.41 2.03
CA LEU A 270 1.89 2.32 3.01
C LEU A 270 3.38 2.53 2.73
N THR A 271 4.11 1.51 2.25
CA THR A 271 5.52 1.68 1.84
C THR A 271 5.71 2.52 0.57
N LEU A 272 4.65 2.71 -0.22
CA LEU A 272 4.65 3.58 -1.41
C LEU A 272 4.55 5.06 -1.04
N LEU A 273 3.88 5.41 0.08
CA LEU A 273 3.64 6.80 0.48
C LEU A 273 4.92 7.65 0.60
N PRO A 274 6.02 7.18 1.24
CA PRO A 274 7.26 7.95 1.29
C PRO A 274 7.84 8.21 -0.11
N LYS A 275 7.76 7.24 -1.03
CA LYS A 275 8.24 7.41 -2.41
C LYS A 275 7.44 8.48 -3.16
N LEU A 276 6.11 8.45 -3.02
CA LEU A 276 5.22 9.47 -3.60
C LEU A 276 5.54 10.87 -3.07
N ARG A 277 5.74 11.00 -1.74
CA ARG A 277 6.12 12.26 -1.11
C ARG A 277 7.45 12.77 -1.60
N GLU A 278 8.45 11.89 -1.62
CA GLU A 278 9.80 12.25 -2.02
C GLU A 278 9.83 12.76 -3.48
N PHE A 279 9.08 12.11 -4.37
CA PHE A 279 8.93 12.58 -5.74
C PHE A 279 8.32 13.99 -5.78
N ASN A 280 7.21 14.22 -5.07
CA ASN A 280 6.56 15.55 -5.02
C ASN A 280 7.50 16.63 -4.44
N SER A 281 8.26 16.29 -3.40
CA SER A 281 9.25 17.19 -2.80
C SER A 281 10.38 17.54 -3.77
N ARG A 282 10.86 16.58 -4.56
CA ARG A 282 11.89 16.82 -5.59
C ARG A 282 11.38 17.71 -6.72
N ILE A 283 10.16 17.45 -7.21
CA ILE A 283 9.51 18.30 -8.21
C ILE A 283 9.37 19.73 -7.69
N SER A 284 8.88 19.89 -6.46
CA SER A 284 8.73 21.20 -5.82
C SER A 284 10.08 21.93 -5.70
N ALA A 285 11.14 21.22 -5.28
CA ALA A 285 12.48 21.81 -5.15
C ALA A 285 13.04 22.28 -6.51
N VAL A 286 12.88 21.48 -7.57
CA VAL A 286 13.30 21.85 -8.93
C VAL A 286 12.55 23.09 -9.41
N LEU A 287 11.22 23.10 -9.29
CA LEU A 287 10.39 24.22 -9.78
C LEU A 287 10.65 25.52 -9.01
N LEU A 288 10.84 25.43 -7.68
CA LEU A 288 11.24 26.57 -6.85
C LEU A 288 12.62 27.09 -7.23
N PHE A 289 13.59 26.20 -7.49
CA PHE A 289 14.92 26.59 -7.94
C PHE A 289 14.88 27.30 -9.30
N TRP A 290 14.07 26.80 -10.25
CA TRP A 290 13.88 27.46 -11.54
C TRP A 290 13.27 28.84 -11.37
N LEU A 291 12.24 28.97 -10.52
CA LEU A 291 11.59 30.24 -10.24
C LEU A 291 12.56 31.25 -9.63
N GLN A 292 13.39 30.83 -8.67
CA GLN A 292 14.44 31.65 -8.08
C GLN A 292 15.51 32.06 -9.11
N SER A 293 15.87 31.15 -10.00
CA SER A 293 16.86 31.40 -11.06
C SER A 293 16.37 32.47 -12.03
N VAL A 294 15.13 32.39 -12.51
CA VAL A 294 14.61 33.37 -13.48
C VAL A 294 14.31 34.74 -12.87
N ARG A 295 14.08 34.83 -11.55
CA ARG A 295 13.97 36.12 -10.84
C ARG A 295 15.26 36.93 -10.89
N GLN A 296 16.41 36.28 -11.08
CA GLN A 296 17.69 36.97 -11.25
C GLN A 296 17.75 37.78 -12.55
N TYR A 297 16.82 37.55 -13.50
CA TYR A 297 16.67 38.36 -14.71
C TYR A 297 15.88 39.65 -14.49
N GLU A 298 15.14 39.80 -13.37
CA GLU A 298 14.28 40.97 -13.12
C GLU A 298 14.99 42.33 -13.27
N PRO A 299 16.23 42.53 -12.77
CA PRO A 299 16.94 43.78 -12.94
C PRO A 299 17.28 44.12 -14.40
N TYR A 300 17.33 43.12 -15.28
CA TYR A 300 17.75 43.30 -16.69
C TYR A 300 16.56 43.51 -17.63
N PHE A 301 15.33 43.57 -17.13
CA PHE A 301 14.16 43.94 -17.92
C PHE A 301 13.95 45.46 -18.02
N SER A 302 14.64 46.26 -17.20
CA SER A 302 14.60 47.73 -17.26
C SER A 302 15.69 48.30 -18.18
N GLN A 303 15.29 49.16 -19.13
CA GLN A 303 16.13 49.72 -20.21
C GLN A 303 17.37 50.52 -19.75
N ASP A 304 17.51 50.81 -18.45
CA ASP A 304 18.55 51.68 -17.88
C ASP A 304 19.61 50.93 -17.05
N VAL A 305 19.57 49.59 -17.00
CA VAL A 305 20.48 48.81 -16.15
C VAL A 305 21.71 48.34 -16.95
N PRO A 306 22.93 48.63 -16.48
CA PRO A 306 24.13 48.12 -17.12
C PRO A 306 24.15 46.58 -17.07
N LEU A 307 24.67 45.95 -18.13
CA LEU A 307 24.74 44.49 -18.30
C LEU A 307 25.80 43.70 -17.47
N PRO A 308 26.63 44.25 -16.54
CA PRO A 308 27.61 43.45 -15.81
C PRO A 308 26.98 42.26 -15.07
N GLY A 309 27.50 41.06 -15.31
CA GLY A 309 27.09 39.83 -14.63
C GLY A 309 25.95 39.07 -15.30
N LEU A 310 25.30 39.61 -16.34
CA LEU A 310 24.29 38.87 -17.11
C LEU A 310 24.88 37.63 -17.80
N ASP A 311 26.11 37.75 -18.30
CA ASP A 311 26.90 36.66 -18.87
C ASP A 311 27.10 35.52 -17.88
N ALA A 312 27.50 35.84 -16.65
CA ALA A 312 27.72 34.86 -15.59
C ALA A 312 26.41 34.16 -15.21
N LEU A 313 25.29 34.90 -15.17
CA LEU A 313 23.95 34.35 -14.89
C LEU A 313 23.49 33.38 -15.99
N ILE A 314 23.58 33.78 -17.26
CA ILE A 314 23.20 32.93 -18.40
C ILE A 314 24.08 31.69 -18.45
N LEU A 315 25.39 31.82 -18.22
CA LEU A 315 26.33 30.68 -18.17
C LEU A 315 26.01 29.71 -17.03
N ALA A 316 25.69 30.22 -15.83
CA ALA A 316 25.30 29.39 -14.70
C ALA A 316 24.01 28.61 -15.00
N GLN A 317 22.98 29.27 -15.53
CA GLN A 317 21.74 28.61 -15.93
C GLN A 317 21.96 27.60 -17.06
N ARG A 318 22.76 27.94 -18.06
CA ARG A 318 23.12 27.02 -19.16
C ARG A 318 23.79 25.75 -18.64
N ARG A 319 24.74 25.87 -17.71
CA ARG A 319 25.40 24.73 -17.05
C ARG A 319 24.39 23.90 -16.28
N TYR A 320 23.56 24.53 -15.46
CA TYR A 320 22.53 23.83 -14.69
C TYR A 320 21.56 23.06 -15.61
N PHE A 321 20.98 23.72 -16.63
CA PHE A 321 20.03 23.06 -17.53
C PHE A 321 20.69 21.98 -18.38
N SER A 322 21.95 22.14 -18.79
CA SER A 322 22.74 21.10 -19.47
C SER A 322 22.87 19.83 -18.61
N VAL A 323 23.24 19.98 -17.33
CA VAL A 323 23.31 18.87 -16.37
C VAL A 323 21.92 18.29 -16.09
N PHE A 324 20.91 19.14 -15.91
CA PHE A 324 19.54 18.73 -15.62
C PHE A 324 18.97 17.83 -16.71
N ILE A 325 19.13 18.19 -17.99
CA ILE A 325 18.63 17.38 -19.12
C ILE A 325 19.57 16.22 -19.51
N GLY A 326 20.80 16.19 -18.98
CA GLY A 326 21.79 15.15 -19.26
C GLY A 326 22.57 15.33 -20.57
N MET A 327 22.83 16.57 -20.98
CA MET A 327 23.63 16.92 -22.16
C MET A 327 25.07 17.34 -21.81
N ALA A 328 25.46 17.21 -20.53
CA ALA A 328 26.76 17.58 -19.98
C ALA A 328 27.79 16.45 -20.03
#